data_AF-A0A7U9T3X3-F1
#
_entry.id   AF-A0A7U9T3X3-F1
#
_cell.length_a   1.000
_cell.length_b   1.000
_cell.length_c   1.000
_cell.angle_alpha   90.00
_cell.angle_beta   90.00
_cell.angle_gamma   90.00
#
_symmetry.space_group_name_H-M   'P 1'
#
loop_
_entity.id
_entity.type
_entity.pdbx_description
1 polymer ?
#
loop_
_entity_poly.entity_id
_entity_poly.type
_entity_poly.pdbx_seq_one_letter_code
_entity_poly.pdbx_strand_id
1 'polypeptide(L)'
;MLLKLSQEDCDAMLFYGESGIGESLSQEQMNERILEKVNALLGKKLENAFDRSAEEGGPSQSIRDEISRVSGAEETADEFSEIKDILSYRENINETYPKRTLTQLVSNGYHHLALLLYWNGGREETIAYYYGQSILYGLKCLEYADNTGLTVKEKLLFIARRYEDINYTCPGFGDRQRAGMLAAAFRYAADQY
;
A
#
# COMPACT_ATOMS: atom_id res chain seq x y z
N MET A 1 -3.79 -21.38 -4.15
CA MET A 1 -4.88 -20.48 -4.61
C MET A 1 -4.26 -19.46 -5.56
N LEU A 2 -4.89 -19.17 -6.70
CA LEU A 2 -4.44 -18.14 -7.63
C LEU A 2 -5.22 -16.86 -7.30
N LEU A 3 -4.52 -15.81 -6.89
CA LEU A 3 -5.08 -14.46 -6.79
C LEU A 3 -4.60 -13.62 -7.97
N LYS A 4 -5.47 -12.73 -8.43
CA LYS A 4 -5.19 -11.73 -9.47
C LYS A 4 -5.80 -10.41 -9.01
N LEU A 5 -5.17 -9.29 -9.35
CA LEU A 5 -5.80 -7.98 -9.19
C LEU A 5 -7.11 -7.95 -9.97
N SER A 6 -8.14 -7.37 -9.36
CA SER A 6 -9.31 -6.97 -10.13
C SER A 6 -8.90 -5.91 -11.15
N GLN A 7 -9.68 -5.74 -12.22
CA GLN A 7 -9.40 -4.65 -13.18
C GLN A 7 -9.44 -3.29 -12.49
N GLU A 8 -10.38 -3.10 -11.56
CA GLU A 8 -10.52 -1.88 -10.77
C GLU A 8 -9.27 -1.58 -9.93
N ASP A 9 -8.75 -2.59 -9.21
CA ASP A 9 -7.52 -2.43 -8.43
C ASP A 9 -6.31 -2.17 -9.32
N CYS A 10 -6.25 -2.84 -10.48
CA CYS A 10 -5.19 -2.64 -11.46
C CYS A 10 -5.23 -1.20 -12.00
N ASP A 11 -6.40 -0.70 -12.35
CA ASP A 11 -6.60 0.66 -12.83
C ASP A 11 -6.30 1.71 -11.76
N ALA A 12 -6.71 1.46 -10.51
CA ALA A 12 -6.40 2.32 -9.38
C ALA A 12 -4.88 2.36 -9.11
N MET A 13 -4.23 1.20 -9.09
CA MET A 13 -2.79 1.08 -8.87
C MET A 13 -1.98 1.68 -10.02
N LEU A 14 -2.40 1.51 -11.27
CA LEU A 14 -1.69 2.02 -12.44
C LEU A 14 -2.16 3.42 -12.85
N PHE A 15 -3.12 3.99 -12.15
CA PHE A 15 -3.75 5.27 -12.46
C PHE A 15 -4.39 5.33 -13.86
N TYR A 16 -4.93 4.20 -14.34
CA TYR A 16 -5.77 4.16 -15.54
C TYR A 16 -7.21 4.63 -15.25
N GLY A 17 -7.99 4.82 -16.32
CA GLY A 17 -9.41 5.19 -16.21
C GLY A 17 -9.65 6.52 -15.50
N GLU A 18 -10.61 6.56 -14.58
CA GLU A 18 -10.97 7.75 -13.79
C GLU A 18 -9.81 8.30 -12.94
N SER A 19 -8.82 7.44 -12.64
CA SER A 19 -7.60 7.82 -11.93
C SER A 19 -6.67 8.70 -12.78
N GLY A 20 -6.90 8.80 -14.10
CA GLY A 20 -6.60 10.00 -14.87
C GLY A 20 -5.15 10.23 -15.28
N ILE A 21 -4.35 9.18 -15.46
CA ILE A 21 -3.01 9.29 -16.06
C ILE A 21 -3.05 8.55 -17.40
N GLY A 22 -3.02 9.30 -18.51
CA GLY A 22 -3.09 8.73 -19.87
C GLY A 22 -1.99 7.71 -20.17
N GLU A 23 -2.22 6.87 -21.18
CA GLU A 23 -1.28 5.80 -21.59
C GLU A 23 0.00 6.34 -22.25
N SER A 24 -0.07 7.50 -22.91
CA SER A 24 1.00 8.06 -23.74
C SER A 24 1.64 9.32 -23.12
N LEU A 25 2.05 9.25 -21.86
CA LEU A 25 2.71 10.38 -21.17
C LEU A 25 4.24 10.28 -21.24
N SER A 26 4.92 11.41 -21.25
CA SER A 26 6.36 11.47 -20.95
C SER A 26 6.60 11.23 -19.46
N GLN A 27 7.85 10.93 -19.08
CA GLN A 27 8.22 10.79 -17.66
C GLN A 27 7.98 12.10 -16.87
N GLU A 28 8.27 13.26 -17.46
CA GLU A 28 8.02 14.56 -16.83
C GLU A 28 6.54 14.78 -16.55
N GLN A 29 5.67 14.46 -17.51
CA GLN A 29 4.22 14.55 -17.31
C GLN A 29 3.73 13.55 -16.24
N MET A 30 4.29 12.33 -16.20
CA MET A 30 4.00 11.36 -15.15
C MET A 30 4.37 11.90 -13.77
N ASN A 31 5.55 12.52 -13.65
CA ASN A 31 6.03 13.13 -12.40
C ASN A 31 5.07 14.21 -11.89
N GLU A 32 4.65 15.12 -12.76
CA GLU A 32 3.69 16.18 -12.43
C GLU A 32 2.35 15.60 -11.97
N ARG A 33 1.80 14.63 -12.71
CA ARG A 33 0.52 13.99 -12.36
C ARG A 33 0.58 13.22 -11.05
N ILE A 34 1.65 12.49 -10.78
CA ILE A 34 1.80 11.77 -9.51
C ILE A 34 1.95 12.76 -8.35
N LEU A 35 2.68 13.85 -8.53
CA LEU A 35 2.76 14.90 -7.51
C LEU A 35 1.38 15.55 -7.23
N GLU A 36 0.59 15.82 -8.27
CA GLU A 36 -0.80 16.30 -8.13
C GLU A 36 -1.65 15.30 -7.32
N LYS A 37 -1.57 14.01 -7.65
CA LYS A 37 -2.32 12.94 -6.96
C LYS A 37 -1.89 12.81 -5.50
N VAL A 38 -0.59 12.83 -5.22
CA VAL A 38 -0.06 12.78 -3.85
C VAL A 38 -0.57 13.97 -3.03
N ASN A 39 -0.53 15.18 -3.57
CA ASN A 39 -1.07 16.36 -2.90
C ASN A 39 -2.59 16.28 -2.69
N ALA A 40 -3.33 15.71 -3.64
CA ALA A 40 -4.77 15.49 -3.48
C ALA A 40 -5.08 14.49 -2.36
N LEU A 41 -4.29 13.40 -2.24
CA LEU A 41 -4.42 12.44 -1.14
C LEU A 41 -4.14 13.12 0.21
N LEU A 42 -3.02 13.85 0.33
CA LEU A 42 -2.67 14.60 1.54
C LEU A 42 -3.72 15.65 1.92
N GLY A 43 -4.42 16.21 0.93
CA GLY A 43 -5.51 17.15 1.12
C GLY A 43 -6.73 16.57 1.84
N LYS A 44 -6.92 15.24 1.85
CA LYS A 44 -8.06 14.58 2.50
C LYS A 44 -8.04 14.69 4.03
N LYS A 45 -6.84 14.71 4.63
CA LYS A 45 -6.63 14.92 6.08
C LYS A 45 -7.55 14.07 6.97
N LEU A 46 -7.62 12.77 6.69
CA LEU A 46 -8.40 11.83 7.48
C LEU A 46 -7.90 11.77 8.93
N GLU A 47 -8.84 11.67 9.86
CA GLU A 47 -8.53 11.46 11.27
C GLU A 47 -8.31 9.98 11.58
N ASN A 48 -7.53 9.70 12.63
CA ASN A 48 -7.29 8.36 13.13
C ASN A 48 -8.47 7.90 14.00
N ALA A 49 -9.46 7.24 13.40
CA ALA A 49 -10.61 6.68 14.12
C ALA A 49 -10.19 5.67 15.21
N PHE A 50 -9.10 4.93 14.97
CA PHE A 50 -8.53 4.02 15.98
C PHE A 50 -8.10 4.74 17.26
N ASP A 51 -7.75 6.02 17.23
CA ASP A 51 -7.24 6.73 18.41
C ASP A 51 -8.36 7.32 19.28
N ARG A 52 -9.61 7.30 18.81
CA ARG A 52 -10.79 7.78 19.55
C ARG A 52 -11.13 6.86 20.72
N SER A 53 -11.79 7.39 21.74
CA SER A 53 -12.36 6.53 22.80
C SER A 53 -13.42 5.58 22.24
N ALA A 54 -13.73 4.48 22.93
CA ALA A 54 -14.79 3.57 22.50
C ALA A 54 -16.17 4.26 22.44
N GLU A 55 -16.41 5.24 23.32
CA GLU A 55 -17.62 6.06 23.35
C GLU A 55 -17.72 6.99 22.13
N GLU A 56 -16.58 7.39 21.56
CA GLU A 56 -16.47 8.24 20.37
C GLU A 56 -16.30 7.44 19.07
N GLY A 57 -16.62 6.14 19.10
CA GLY A 57 -16.57 5.26 17.93
C GLY A 57 -15.19 4.70 17.61
N GLY A 58 -14.25 4.74 18.56
CA GLY A 58 -13.00 4.00 18.50
C GLY A 58 -13.13 2.53 18.95
N PRO A 59 -12.05 1.73 18.82
CA PRO A 59 -12.06 0.34 19.24
C PRO A 59 -12.06 0.19 20.77
N SER A 60 -12.67 -0.90 21.24
CA SER A 60 -12.57 -1.32 22.64
C SER A 60 -11.11 -1.65 23.03
N GLN A 61 -10.83 -1.65 24.34
CA GLN A 61 -9.49 -1.99 24.83
C GLN A 61 -9.05 -3.39 24.38
N SER A 62 -9.96 -4.36 24.33
CA SER A 62 -9.65 -5.72 23.89
C SER A 62 -9.15 -5.78 22.44
N ILE A 63 -9.70 -4.96 21.54
CA ILE A 63 -9.26 -4.87 20.15
C ILE A 63 -7.87 -4.22 20.07
N ARG A 64 -7.62 -3.21 20.91
CA ARG A 64 -6.31 -2.54 20.97
C ARG A 64 -5.22 -3.49 21.46
N ASP A 65 -5.51 -4.24 22.52
CA ASP A 65 -4.61 -5.24 23.07
C ASP A 65 -4.32 -6.35 22.06
N GLU A 66 -5.33 -6.77 21.31
CA GLU A 66 -5.17 -7.79 20.27
C GLU A 66 -4.34 -7.28 19.09
N ILE A 67 -4.53 -6.05 18.63
CA ILE A 67 -3.67 -5.43 17.60
C ILE A 67 -2.20 -5.36 18.08
N SER A 68 -1.98 -5.02 19.34
CA SER A 68 -0.63 -5.03 19.94
C SER A 68 -0.05 -6.45 19.94
N ARG A 69 -0.83 -7.44 20.36
CA ARG A 69 -0.43 -8.85 20.42
C ARG A 69 -0.06 -9.41 19.05
N VAL A 70 -0.91 -9.24 18.04
CA VAL A 70 -0.63 -9.73 16.68
C VAL A 70 0.56 -9.01 16.04
N SER A 71 0.82 -7.77 16.44
CA SER A 71 2.00 -7.04 15.95
C SER A 71 3.30 -7.56 16.55
N GLY A 72 3.30 -7.97 17.81
CA GLY A 72 4.43 -8.70 18.39
C GLY A 72 4.62 -10.09 17.76
N ALA A 73 3.53 -10.77 17.40
CA ALA A 73 3.60 -12.10 16.76
C ALA A 73 4.20 -12.05 15.34
N GLU A 74 3.97 -10.95 14.60
CA GLU A 74 4.54 -10.76 13.25
C GLU A 74 6.08 -10.75 13.25
N GLU A 75 6.72 -10.28 14.33
CA GLU A 75 8.19 -10.21 14.43
C GLU A 75 8.87 -11.59 14.37
N THR A 76 8.12 -12.65 14.68
CA THR A 76 8.61 -14.04 14.71
C THR A 76 7.90 -14.95 13.71
N ALA A 77 7.02 -14.39 12.87
CA ALA A 77 6.23 -15.16 11.92
C ALA A 77 7.00 -15.35 10.60
N ASP A 78 7.31 -16.60 10.29
CA ASP A 78 8.07 -16.99 9.09
C ASP A 78 7.21 -17.74 8.07
N GLU A 79 6.00 -18.16 8.47
CA GLU A 79 5.09 -18.89 7.59
C GLU A 79 4.09 -17.98 6.88
N PHE A 80 3.83 -18.27 5.59
CA PHE A 80 2.87 -17.54 4.78
C PHE A 80 1.46 -17.52 5.42
N SER A 81 1.02 -18.63 6.03
CA SER A 81 -0.28 -18.73 6.72
C SER A 81 -0.37 -17.78 7.91
N GLU A 82 0.68 -17.71 8.74
CA GLU A 82 0.70 -16.86 9.94
C GLU A 82 0.63 -15.38 9.56
N ILE A 83 1.46 -14.95 8.60
CA ILE A 83 1.46 -13.57 8.10
C ILE A 83 0.11 -13.22 7.47
N LYS A 84 -0.50 -14.17 6.74
CA LYS A 84 -1.81 -13.95 6.12
C LYS A 84 -2.90 -13.77 7.16
N ASP A 85 -2.91 -14.56 8.23
CA ASP A 85 -3.90 -14.45 9.30
C ASP A 85 -3.76 -13.12 10.06
N ILE A 86 -2.51 -12.70 10.35
CA ILE A 86 -2.20 -11.40 10.95
C ILE A 86 -2.69 -10.25 10.04
N LEU A 87 -2.39 -10.33 8.74
CA LEU A 87 -2.81 -9.35 7.75
C LEU A 87 -4.34 -9.25 7.69
N SER A 88 -5.04 -10.37 7.55
CA SER A 88 -6.50 -10.41 7.48
C SER A 88 -7.15 -9.84 8.73
N TYR A 89 -6.58 -10.09 9.91
CA TYR A 89 -7.06 -9.47 11.14
C TYR A 89 -6.90 -7.95 11.12
N ARG A 90 -5.70 -7.45 10.77
CA ARG A 90 -5.42 -6.00 10.71
C ARG A 90 -6.27 -5.28 9.68
N GLU A 91 -6.48 -5.90 8.53
CA GLU A 91 -7.32 -5.36 7.45
C GLU A 91 -8.75 -5.13 7.94
N ASN A 92 -9.36 -6.14 8.55
CA ASN A 92 -10.71 -6.04 9.13
C ASN A 92 -10.80 -4.90 10.17
N ILE A 93 -9.81 -4.82 11.08
CA ILE A 93 -9.78 -3.74 12.07
C ILE A 93 -9.57 -2.38 11.39
N ASN A 94 -8.77 -2.28 10.33
CA ASN A 94 -8.51 -1.03 9.62
C ASN A 94 -9.71 -0.53 8.80
N GLU A 95 -10.55 -1.44 8.30
CA GLU A 95 -11.83 -1.09 7.66
C GLU A 95 -12.80 -0.43 8.64
N THR A 96 -12.83 -0.91 9.88
CA THR A 96 -13.74 -0.43 10.92
C THR A 96 -13.18 0.79 11.68
N TYR A 97 -11.90 0.75 12.01
CA TYR A 97 -11.19 1.73 12.83
C TYR A 97 -9.92 2.21 12.12
N PRO A 98 -10.04 2.96 11.01
CA PRO A 98 -8.90 3.41 10.23
C PRO A 98 -7.90 4.23 11.05
N LYS A 99 -6.61 3.94 10.86
CA LYS A 99 -5.49 4.74 11.37
C LYS A 99 -4.31 4.65 10.41
N ARG A 100 -3.56 5.75 10.26
CA ARG A 100 -2.38 5.79 9.39
C ARG A 100 -1.40 4.64 9.64
N THR A 101 -1.00 4.43 10.90
CA THR A 101 -0.02 3.37 11.22
C THR A 101 -0.59 1.96 11.07
N LEU A 102 -1.89 1.76 11.30
CA LEU A 102 -2.53 0.46 11.03
C LEU A 102 -2.63 0.20 9.52
N THR A 103 -3.00 1.20 8.73
CA THR A 103 -2.99 1.13 7.25
C THR A 103 -1.59 0.84 6.72
N GLN A 104 -0.55 1.40 7.35
CA GLN A 104 0.85 1.10 7.04
C GLN A 104 1.20 -0.36 7.33
N LEU A 105 0.75 -0.91 8.47
CA LEU A 105 0.98 -2.32 8.81
C LEU A 105 0.29 -3.25 7.82
N VAL A 106 -0.92 -2.92 7.35
CA VAL A 106 -1.61 -3.68 6.30
C VAL A 106 -0.82 -3.62 4.99
N SER A 107 -0.37 -2.44 4.56
CA SER A 107 0.51 -2.26 3.39
C SER A 107 1.81 -3.09 3.50
N ASN A 108 2.41 -3.14 4.69
CA ASN A 108 3.62 -3.92 4.95
C ASN A 108 3.36 -5.43 4.91
N GLY A 109 2.26 -5.90 5.50
CA GLY A 109 1.89 -7.32 5.48
C GLY A 109 1.65 -7.82 4.06
N TYR A 110 0.98 -7.01 3.22
CA TYR A 110 0.83 -7.30 1.80
C TYR A 110 2.18 -7.44 1.07
N HIS A 111 3.12 -6.52 1.34
CA HIS A 111 4.48 -6.63 0.81
C HIS A 111 5.19 -7.91 1.31
N HIS A 112 5.05 -8.24 2.60
CA HIS A 112 5.68 -9.42 3.17
C HIS A 112 5.18 -10.71 2.49
N LEU A 113 3.87 -10.84 2.27
CA LEU A 113 3.30 -11.97 1.53
C LEU A 113 3.82 -12.06 0.08
N ALA A 114 4.00 -10.92 -0.60
CA ALA A 114 4.56 -10.89 -1.95
C ALA A 114 6.00 -11.43 -1.98
N LEU A 115 6.84 -11.00 -1.03
CA LEU A 115 8.22 -11.48 -0.90
C LEU A 115 8.29 -12.97 -0.57
N LEU A 116 7.49 -13.44 0.40
CA LEU A 116 7.44 -14.86 0.76
C LEU A 116 7.05 -15.71 -0.46
N LEU A 117 6.09 -15.28 -1.26
CA LEU A 117 5.72 -16.00 -2.48
C LEU A 117 6.84 -15.97 -3.51
N TYR A 118 7.48 -14.82 -3.73
CA TYR A 118 8.57 -14.73 -4.69
C TYR A 118 9.71 -15.71 -4.35
N TRP A 119 10.16 -15.75 -3.09
CA TRP A 119 11.24 -16.65 -2.67
C TRP A 119 10.84 -18.13 -2.67
N ASN A 120 9.54 -18.44 -2.54
CA ASN A 120 9.03 -19.81 -2.57
C ASN A 120 8.50 -20.26 -3.95
N GLY A 121 8.80 -19.52 -5.02
CA GLY A 121 8.39 -19.90 -6.38
C GLY A 121 6.87 -19.79 -6.62
N GLY A 122 6.22 -18.85 -5.93
CA GLY A 122 4.82 -18.52 -6.09
C GLY A 122 4.47 -18.04 -7.51
N ARG A 123 3.18 -18.04 -7.82
CA ARG A 123 2.70 -17.59 -9.14
C ARG A 123 2.81 -16.08 -9.28
N GLU A 124 3.30 -15.65 -10.43
CA GLU A 124 3.53 -14.25 -10.74
C GLU A 124 2.30 -13.37 -10.53
N GLU A 125 1.11 -13.80 -10.96
CA GLU A 125 -0.10 -12.98 -10.81
C GLU A 125 -0.50 -12.79 -9.36
N THR A 126 -0.19 -13.77 -8.49
CA THR A 126 -0.44 -13.68 -7.05
C THR A 126 0.58 -12.80 -6.36
N ILE A 127 1.84 -12.81 -6.81
CA ILE A 127 2.88 -11.88 -6.34
C ILE A 127 2.50 -10.44 -6.72
N ALA A 128 2.12 -10.22 -7.98
CA ALA A 128 1.66 -8.91 -8.47
C ALA A 128 0.41 -8.43 -7.72
N TYR A 129 -0.53 -9.32 -7.39
CA TYR A 129 -1.66 -9.01 -6.53
C TYR A 129 -1.23 -8.43 -5.19
N TYR A 130 -0.34 -9.10 -4.48
CA TYR A 130 0.08 -8.66 -3.16
C TYR A 130 0.92 -7.38 -3.19
N TYR A 131 1.78 -7.19 -4.18
CA TYR A 131 2.44 -5.89 -4.38
C TYR A 131 1.44 -4.77 -4.70
N GLY A 132 0.43 -5.05 -5.53
CA GLY A 132 -0.59 -4.05 -5.87
C GLY A 132 -1.42 -3.63 -4.67
N GLN A 133 -1.87 -4.58 -3.85
CA GLN A 133 -2.54 -4.27 -2.59
C GLN A 133 -1.63 -3.48 -1.63
N SER A 134 -0.34 -3.81 -1.57
CA SER A 134 0.64 -3.03 -0.79
C SER A 134 0.71 -1.57 -1.25
N ILE A 135 0.70 -1.32 -2.57
CA ILE A 135 0.68 0.03 -3.15
C ILE A 135 -0.61 0.77 -2.81
N LEU A 136 -1.77 0.14 -2.99
CA LEU A 136 -3.08 0.76 -2.73
C LEU A 136 -3.23 1.19 -1.27
N TYR A 137 -2.86 0.33 -0.33
CA TYR A 137 -2.81 0.69 1.09
C TYR A 137 -1.73 1.74 1.38
N GLY A 138 -0.61 1.73 0.65
CA GLY A 138 0.40 2.77 0.69
C GLY A 138 -0.15 4.14 0.32
N LEU A 139 -0.94 4.23 -0.75
CA LEU A 139 -1.62 5.45 -1.17
C LEU A 139 -2.65 5.89 -0.12
N LYS A 140 -3.44 4.96 0.43
CA LYS A 140 -4.39 5.23 1.51
C LYS A 140 -3.72 5.81 2.75
N CYS A 141 -2.48 5.42 3.08
CA CYS A 141 -1.72 6.03 4.18
C CYS A 141 -1.50 7.54 4.00
N LEU A 142 -1.38 8.04 2.76
CA LEU A 142 -1.15 9.46 2.49
C LEU A 142 -2.40 10.31 2.80
N GLU A 143 -3.56 9.70 3.00
CA GLU A 143 -4.81 10.44 3.21
C GLU A 143 -4.94 11.03 4.62
N TYR A 144 -4.13 10.58 5.58
CA TYR A 144 -4.26 10.94 7.00
C TYR A 144 -3.59 12.27 7.38
N ALA A 145 -4.17 12.96 8.36
CA ALA A 145 -3.73 14.28 8.81
C ALA A 145 -2.41 14.28 9.59
N ASP A 146 -2.01 13.14 10.17
CA ASP A 146 -0.78 12.99 10.97
C ASP A 146 0.48 12.73 10.11
N ASN A 147 0.34 12.78 8.78
CA ASN A 147 1.47 12.76 7.86
C ASN A 147 2.32 14.04 7.99
N THR A 148 3.60 13.86 8.31
CA THR A 148 4.67 14.87 8.25
C THR A 148 5.44 14.76 6.94
N GLY A 149 6.21 15.79 6.56
CA GLY A 149 7.06 15.75 5.35
C GLY A 149 7.97 14.51 5.31
N LEU A 150 8.60 14.16 6.43
CA LEU A 150 9.43 12.96 6.54
C LEU A 150 8.63 11.68 6.29
N THR A 151 7.49 11.51 6.94
CA THR A 151 6.67 10.29 6.77
C THR A 151 6.07 10.19 5.37
N VAL A 152 5.79 11.33 4.72
CA VAL A 152 5.35 11.37 3.32
C VAL A 152 6.49 10.90 2.42
N LYS A 153 7.69 11.46 2.57
CA LYS A 153 8.89 11.05 1.81
C LYS A 153 9.12 9.54 1.92
N GLU A 154 9.16 9.01 3.13
CA GLU A 154 9.38 7.58 3.38
C GLU A 154 8.30 6.71 2.73
N LYS A 155 7.04 7.14 2.81
CA LYS A 155 5.92 6.44 2.18
C LYS A 155 6.01 6.45 0.66
N LEU A 156 6.34 7.57 0.05
CA LEU A 156 6.50 7.68 -1.40
C LEU A 156 7.66 6.81 -1.90
N LEU A 157 8.79 6.79 -1.18
CA LEU A 157 9.91 5.89 -1.48
C LEU A 157 9.52 4.42 -1.32
N PHE A 158 8.71 4.08 -0.29
CA PHE A 158 8.17 2.75 -0.12
C PHE A 158 7.32 2.33 -1.33
N ILE A 159 6.38 3.19 -1.76
CA ILE A 159 5.52 2.93 -2.93
C ILE A 159 6.35 2.76 -4.20
N ALA A 160 7.34 3.63 -4.43
CA ALA A 160 8.23 3.53 -5.59
C ALA A 160 8.93 2.16 -5.67
N ARG A 161 9.44 1.66 -4.52
CA ARG A 161 10.07 0.34 -4.45
C ARG A 161 9.10 -0.78 -4.81
N ARG A 162 7.82 -0.70 -4.45
CA ARG A 162 6.83 -1.74 -4.82
C ARG A 162 6.60 -1.82 -6.32
N TYR A 163 6.58 -0.68 -7.02
CA TYR A 163 6.54 -0.70 -8.48
C TYR A 163 7.81 -1.29 -9.10
N GLU A 164 8.98 -1.03 -8.49
CA GLU A 164 10.25 -1.67 -8.91
C GLU A 164 10.22 -3.17 -8.66
N ASP A 165 9.68 -3.61 -7.53
CA ASP A 165 9.52 -5.02 -7.22
C ASP A 165 8.62 -5.69 -8.26
N ILE A 166 7.45 -5.13 -8.60
CA ILE A 166 6.60 -5.63 -9.70
C ILE A 166 7.39 -5.71 -11.00
N ASN A 167 8.12 -4.65 -11.36
CA ASN A 167 8.92 -4.60 -12.59
C ASN A 167 10.07 -5.64 -12.61
N TYR A 168 10.55 -6.06 -11.45
CA TYR A 168 11.63 -7.04 -11.32
C TYR A 168 11.13 -8.48 -11.20
N THR A 169 10.17 -8.73 -10.31
CA THR A 169 9.68 -10.07 -9.95
C THR A 169 8.56 -10.55 -10.86
N CYS A 170 7.88 -9.65 -11.57
CA CYS A 170 6.71 -9.96 -12.40
C CYS A 170 6.93 -9.59 -13.90
N PRO A 171 7.80 -10.33 -14.63
CA PRO A 171 8.14 -10.01 -16.00
C PRO A 171 7.00 -10.22 -17.02
N GLY A 172 6.00 -11.06 -16.71
CA GLY A 172 4.79 -11.28 -17.49
C GLY A 172 3.64 -10.31 -17.18
N PHE A 173 3.82 -9.39 -16.22
CA PHE A 173 2.87 -8.32 -15.95
C PHE A 173 2.82 -7.33 -17.13
N GLY A 174 1.67 -7.26 -17.82
CA GLY A 174 1.52 -6.53 -19.09
C GLY A 174 1.90 -5.04 -19.04
N ASP A 175 1.77 -4.41 -17.87
CA ASP A 175 2.03 -2.98 -17.66
C ASP A 175 3.38 -2.69 -17.00
N ARG A 176 4.36 -3.59 -17.19
CA ARG A 176 5.71 -3.49 -16.63
C ARG A 176 6.40 -2.14 -16.89
N GLN A 177 6.33 -1.64 -18.12
CA GLN A 177 6.93 -0.34 -18.48
C GLN A 177 6.31 0.80 -17.67
N ARG A 178 4.99 0.78 -17.50
CA ARG A 178 4.27 1.78 -16.73
C ARG A 178 4.61 1.72 -15.25
N ALA A 179 4.73 0.53 -14.68
CA ALA A 179 5.23 0.37 -13.30
C ALA A 179 6.61 1.03 -13.13
N GLY A 180 7.53 0.85 -14.09
CA GLY A 180 8.82 1.54 -14.08
C GLY A 180 8.72 3.07 -14.10
N MET A 181 7.81 3.63 -14.90
CA MET A 181 7.58 5.08 -14.95
C MET A 181 6.96 5.60 -13.64
N LEU A 182 6.04 4.85 -13.05
CA LEU A 182 5.42 5.17 -11.76
C LEU A 182 6.46 5.14 -10.65
N ALA A 183 7.36 4.15 -10.62
CA ALA A 183 8.47 4.11 -9.67
C ALA A 183 9.31 5.40 -9.70
N ALA A 184 9.71 5.84 -10.90
CA ALA A 184 10.46 7.07 -11.08
C ALA A 184 9.66 8.31 -10.63
N ALA A 185 8.36 8.37 -10.94
CA ALA A 185 7.50 9.48 -10.56
C ALA A 185 7.25 9.56 -9.05
N PHE A 186 7.09 8.43 -8.35
CA PHE A 186 6.99 8.40 -6.89
C PHE A 186 8.30 8.80 -6.20
N ARG A 187 9.47 8.44 -6.78
CA ARG A 187 10.77 8.95 -6.29
C ARG A 187 10.87 10.46 -6.46
N TYR A 188 10.51 10.98 -7.63
CA TYR A 188 10.47 12.42 -7.88
C TYR A 188 9.57 13.15 -6.88
N ALA A 189 8.36 12.61 -6.63
CA ALA A 189 7.44 13.18 -5.65
C ALA A 189 8.03 13.14 -4.23
N ALA A 190 8.76 12.07 -3.86
CA ALA A 190 9.44 11.98 -2.56
C ALA A 190 10.52 13.06 -2.37
N ASP A 191 11.18 13.48 -3.44
CA ASP A 191 12.20 14.55 -3.38
C ASP A 191 11.59 15.94 -3.11
N GLN A 192 10.27 16.08 -3.20
CA GLN A 192 9.54 17.32 -2.86
C GLN A 192 9.19 17.44 -1.37
N TYR A 193 9.47 16.41 -0.55
CA TYR A 193 9.21 16.37 0.91
C TYR A 193 10.48 15.99 1.70
#